data_AF-A0A914QHC0-F1
#
_entry.id   AF-A0A914QHC0-F1
#
_cell.length_a   1.000
_cell.length_b   1.000
_cell.length_c   1.000
_cell.angle_alpha   90.00
_cell.angle_beta   90.00
_cell.angle_gamma   90.00
#
_symmetry.space_group_name_H-M   'P 1'
#
loop_
_entity.id
_entity.type
_entity.pdbx_description
1 polymer ?
#
loop_
_entity_poly.entity_id
_entity_poly.type
_entity_poly.pdbx_seq_one_letter_code
_entity_poly.pdbx_strand_id
1 'polypeptide(L)'
;MGDKKVQKGFDTKKFLIDLASGGTAAAVSKTAVAPIERVKLLLQVQDASKTIAVDKRYKGIMDVLVRIPKEQGFAAFWRGNLANVIRYFPTQALNFAFKDTYKKMFLNNVDKKAQPIRFMAGNLASGGAAGATSLCFVYPLDFARTRLAADVGKGATREFKGLADCLVKIAKSDGPIGLYRYAISYHL
;
A
#
# COMPACT_ATOMS: atom_id res chain seq x y z
N MET A 1 25.59 -8.93 -39.94
CA MET A 1 24.52 -9.92 -39.75
C MET A 1 23.72 -9.48 -38.54
N GLY A 2 22.63 -8.72 -38.79
CA GLY A 2 21.89 -8.00 -37.76
C GLY A 2 20.97 -8.92 -36.98
N ASP A 3 21.25 -9.10 -35.70
CA ASP A 3 20.41 -9.85 -34.78
C ASP A 3 19.14 -9.03 -34.50
N LYS A 4 18.10 -9.27 -35.31
CA LYS A 4 16.77 -8.70 -35.09
C LYS A 4 16.25 -9.28 -33.77
N LYS A 5 16.38 -8.52 -32.68
CA LYS A 5 15.70 -8.81 -31.40
C LYS A 5 14.22 -9.03 -31.69
N VAL A 6 13.82 -10.29 -31.69
CA VAL A 6 12.42 -10.70 -31.79
C VAL A 6 11.70 -10.06 -30.63
N GLN A 7 10.87 -9.06 -30.93
CA GLN A 7 9.95 -8.47 -29.98
C GLN A 7 8.93 -9.56 -29.62
N LYS A 8 9.22 -10.34 -28.56
CA LYS A 8 8.28 -11.34 -28.05
C LYS A 8 6.97 -10.61 -27.73
N GLY A 9 5.92 -10.98 -28.46
CA GLY A 9 4.56 -10.52 -28.20
C GLY A 9 4.15 -10.81 -26.76
N PHE A 10 3.13 -10.10 -26.27
CA PHE A 10 2.63 -10.21 -24.92
C PHE A 10 2.22 -11.65 -24.59
N ASP A 11 2.96 -12.31 -23.69
CA ASP A 11 2.62 -13.63 -23.18
C ASP A 11 1.61 -13.49 -22.04
N THR A 12 0.33 -13.47 -22.41
CA THR A 12 -0.79 -13.31 -21.47
C THR A 12 -0.81 -14.43 -20.44
N LYS A 13 -0.51 -15.66 -20.85
CA LYS A 13 -0.55 -16.83 -19.98
C LYS A 13 0.54 -16.74 -18.92
N LYS A 14 1.77 -16.41 -19.32
CA LYS A 14 2.87 -16.20 -18.40
C LYS A 14 2.59 -15.04 -17.45
N PHE A 15 2.08 -13.91 -17.96
CA PHE A 15 1.70 -12.77 -17.13
C PHE A 15 0.68 -13.15 -16.05
N LEU A 16 -0.36 -13.90 -16.40
CA LEU A 16 -1.38 -14.34 -15.43
C LEU A 16 -0.82 -15.31 -14.39
N ILE A 17 0.07 -16.23 -14.78
CA ILE A 17 0.74 -17.16 -13.86
C ILE A 17 1.66 -16.39 -12.90
N ASP A 18 2.46 -15.46 -13.40
CA ASP A 18 3.35 -14.62 -12.60
C ASP A 18 2.55 -13.72 -11.64
N LEU A 19 1.42 -13.15 -12.12
CA LEU A 19 0.52 -12.33 -11.31
C LEU A 19 -0.17 -13.14 -10.21
N ALA A 20 -0.66 -14.34 -10.52
CA ALA A 20 -1.34 -15.21 -9.55
C ALA A 20 -0.36 -15.76 -8.51
N SER A 21 0.78 -16.31 -8.94
CA SER A 21 1.80 -16.85 -8.03
C SER A 21 2.40 -15.76 -7.13
N GLY A 22 2.73 -14.60 -7.72
CA GLY A 22 3.21 -13.45 -6.98
C GLY A 22 2.14 -12.86 -6.05
N GLY A 23 0.87 -12.86 -6.47
CA GLY A 23 -0.26 -12.39 -5.67
C GLY A 23 -0.51 -13.27 -4.45
N THR A 24 -0.49 -14.59 -4.62
CA THR A 24 -0.61 -15.54 -3.50
C THR A 24 0.57 -15.44 -2.55
N ALA A 25 1.80 -15.35 -3.07
CA ALA A 25 2.99 -15.15 -2.23
C ALA A 25 2.92 -13.84 -1.43
N ALA A 26 2.50 -12.75 -2.07
CA ALA A 26 2.29 -11.45 -1.42
C ALA A 26 1.17 -11.51 -0.37
N ALA A 27 0.07 -12.22 -0.66
CA ALA A 27 -1.04 -12.40 0.28
C ALA A 27 -0.60 -13.15 1.53
N VAL A 28 0.14 -14.26 1.38
CA VAL A 28 0.68 -15.04 2.49
C VAL A 28 1.65 -14.20 3.31
N SER A 29 2.62 -13.56 2.66
CA SER A 29 3.61 -12.70 3.33
C SER A 29 2.95 -11.58 4.12
N LYS A 30 2.03 -10.82 3.50
CA LYS A 30 1.31 -9.71 4.15
C LYS A 30 0.41 -10.16 5.29
N THR A 31 -0.20 -11.33 5.16
CA THR A 31 -1.01 -11.91 6.24
C THR A 31 -0.15 -12.36 7.41
N ALA A 32 1.03 -12.92 7.18
CA ALA A 32 1.95 -13.30 8.24
C ALA A 32 2.46 -12.07 9.03
N VAL A 33 2.76 -10.96 8.35
CA VAL A 33 3.26 -9.73 9.01
C VAL A 33 2.16 -8.77 9.47
N ALA A 34 0.90 -9.01 9.13
CA ALA A 34 -0.20 -8.10 9.47
C ALA A 34 -0.32 -7.76 10.97
N PRO A 35 -0.14 -8.72 11.93
CA PRO A 35 -0.22 -8.40 13.35
C PRO A 35 0.81 -7.36 13.80
N ILE A 36 2.07 -7.54 13.39
CA ILE A 36 3.15 -6.61 13.78
C ILE A 36 3.04 -5.28 13.04
N GLU A 37 2.63 -5.28 11.76
CA GLU A 37 2.33 -4.05 11.02
C GLU A 37 1.21 -3.25 11.72
N ARG A 38 0.18 -3.92 12.25
CA ARG A 38 -0.90 -3.27 13.00
C ARG A 38 -0.42 -2.68 14.32
N VAL A 39 0.40 -3.41 15.08
CA VAL A 39 0.99 -2.89 16.33
C VAL A 39 1.79 -1.62 16.06
N LYS A 40 2.64 -1.64 15.03
CA LYS A 40 3.41 -0.48 14.60
C LYS A 40 2.48 0.70 14.25
N LEU A 41 1.45 0.47 13.43
CA LEU A 41 0.54 1.53 13.02
C LEU A 41 -0.18 2.15 14.21
N LEU A 42 -0.74 1.35 15.12
CA LEU A 42 -1.43 1.86 16.30
C LEU A 42 -0.52 2.75 17.16
N LEU A 43 0.72 2.32 17.41
CA LEU A 43 1.68 3.12 18.16
C LEU A 43 2.08 4.42 17.44
N GLN A 44 2.15 4.39 16.10
CA GLN A 44 2.52 5.56 15.29
C GLN A 44 1.39 6.58 15.14
N VAL A 45 0.13 6.15 15.06
CA VAL A 45 -1.00 7.05 14.76
C VAL A 45 -1.90 7.35 15.96
N GLN A 46 -1.70 6.71 17.12
CA GLN A 46 -2.57 6.91 18.29
C GLN A 46 -2.60 8.35 18.81
N ASP A 47 -1.50 9.10 18.67
CA ASP A 47 -1.46 10.49 19.12
C ASP A 47 -2.35 11.41 18.28
N ALA A 48 -2.55 11.02 17.02
CA ALA A 48 -3.38 11.70 16.05
C ALA A 48 -4.82 11.16 16.00
N SER A 49 -5.10 10.05 16.69
CA SER A 49 -6.39 9.38 16.64
C SER A 49 -7.40 10.09 17.54
N LYS A 50 -8.51 10.55 16.97
CA LYS A 50 -9.64 11.13 17.72
C LYS A 50 -10.48 10.07 18.43
N THR A 51 -10.34 8.79 18.06
CA THR A 51 -11.09 7.67 18.63
C THR A 51 -10.39 7.03 19.83
N ILE A 52 -9.09 7.28 20.03
CA ILE A 52 -8.33 6.79 21.19
C ILE A 52 -8.22 7.93 22.20
N ALA A 53 -8.92 7.81 23.32
CA ALA A 53 -8.80 8.75 24.42
C ALA A 53 -7.35 8.76 24.95
N VAL A 54 -6.85 9.93 25.38
CA VAL A 54 -5.45 10.13 25.79
C VAL A 54 -5.04 9.18 26.91
N ASP A 55 -5.95 8.91 27.84
CA ASP A 55 -5.80 7.98 28.96
C ASP A 55 -5.77 6.49 28.53
N LYS A 56 -6.26 6.17 27.32
CA LYS A 56 -6.35 4.81 26.78
C LYS A 56 -5.28 4.49 25.74
N ARG A 57 -4.36 5.41 25.47
CA ARG A 57 -3.24 5.20 24.55
C ARG A 57 -2.39 3.99 24.99
N TYR A 58 -1.83 3.31 24.00
CA TYR A 58 -1.00 2.14 24.21
C TYR A 58 0.40 2.54 24.64
N LYS A 59 0.89 1.89 25.70
CA LYS A 59 2.17 2.22 26.33
C LYS A 59 3.39 1.63 25.60
N GLY A 60 3.15 0.67 24.72
CA GLY A 60 4.20 0.00 23.96
C GLY A 60 3.72 -1.27 23.25
N ILE A 61 4.64 -1.97 22.61
CA ILE A 61 4.35 -3.15 21.78
C ILE A 61 3.61 -4.24 22.56
N MET A 62 4.11 -4.59 23.75
CA MET A 62 3.49 -5.63 24.59
C MET A 62 2.09 -5.25 25.08
N ASP A 63 1.87 -3.96 25.36
CA ASP A 63 0.56 -3.45 25.76
C ASP A 63 -0.47 -3.62 24.63
N VAL A 64 -0.09 -3.30 23.39
CA VAL A 64 -0.94 -3.53 22.21
C VAL A 64 -1.22 -5.02 22.02
N LEU A 65 -0.20 -5.88 22.08
CA LEU A 65 -0.35 -7.32 21.86
C LEU A 65 -1.29 -7.98 22.87
N VAL A 66 -1.31 -7.51 24.12
CA VAL A 66 -2.19 -8.05 25.18
C VAL A 66 -3.58 -7.44 25.14
N ARG A 67 -3.70 -6.13 24.88
CA ARG A 67 -4.99 -5.41 24.93
C ARG A 67 -5.85 -5.65 23.70
N ILE A 68 -5.28 -5.69 22.50
CA ILE A 68 -6.04 -5.85 21.25
C ILE A 68 -6.95 -7.10 21.26
N PRO A 69 -6.45 -8.31 21.62
CA PRO A 69 -7.31 -9.49 21.69
C PRO A 69 -8.44 -9.37 22.70
N LYS A 70 -8.19 -8.73 23.85
CA LYS A 70 -9.19 -8.52 24.92
C LYS A 70 -10.25 -7.50 24.53
N GLU A 71 -9.82 -6.38 23.93
CA GLU A 71 -10.69 -5.28 23.55
C GLU A 71 -11.52 -5.64 22.30
N GLN A 72 -10.88 -6.15 21.25
CA GLN A 72 -11.47 -6.27 19.91
C GLN A 72 -11.58 -7.71 19.37
N GLY A 73 -10.93 -8.68 20.02
CA GLY A 73 -10.82 -10.06 19.56
C GLY A 73 -9.53 -10.33 18.77
N PHE A 74 -9.10 -11.59 18.75
CA PHE A 74 -7.82 -12.01 18.15
C PHE A 74 -7.72 -11.69 16.64
N ALA A 75 -8.81 -11.88 15.89
CA ALA A 75 -8.86 -11.57 14.46
C ALA A 75 -8.65 -10.08 14.15
N ALA A 76 -8.74 -9.19 15.14
CA ALA A 76 -8.55 -7.76 14.94
C ALA A 76 -7.12 -7.44 14.46
N PHE A 77 -6.10 -8.25 14.76
CA PHE A 77 -4.74 -8.05 14.25
C PHE A 77 -4.63 -7.95 12.73
N TRP A 78 -5.56 -8.53 11.98
CA TRP A 78 -5.60 -8.48 10.52
C TRP A 78 -6.50 -7.38 9.97
N ARG A 79 -7.00 -6.47 10.82
CA ARG A 79 -7.87 -5.39 10.37
C ARG A 79 -7.12 -4.45 9.41
N GLY A 80 -7.70 -4.25 8.23
CA GLY A 80 -7.07 -3.52 7.13
C GLY A 80 -6.16 -4.36 6.22
N ASN A 81 -5.85 -5.62 6.56
CA ASN A 81 -4.96 -6.45 5.74
C ASN A 81 -5.55 -6.77 4.35
N LEU A 82 -6.87 -6.82 4.20
CA LEU A 82 -7.51 -7.03 2.90
C LEU A 82 -7.05 -5.99 1.86
N ALA A 83 -6.92 -4.74 2.29
CA ALA A 83 -6.43 -3.67 1.41
C ALA A 83 -5.00 -3.97 0.95
N ASN A 84 -4.12 -4.52 1.79
CA ASN A 84 -2.76 -4.90 1.39
C ASN A 84 -2.69 -5.96 0.32
N VAL A 85 -3.55 -6.98 0.47
CA VAL A 85 -3.59 -8.10 -0.46
C VAL A 85 -4.10 -7.61 -1.80
N ILE A 86 -5.20 -6.85 -1.80
CA ILE A 86 -5.77 -6.27 -3.02
C ILE A 86 -4.78 -5.31 -3.68
N ARG A 87 -4.04 -4.53 -2.90
CA ARG A 87 -3.04 -3.56 -3.39
C ARG A 87 -2.01 -4.15 -4.35
N TYR A 88 -1.70 -5.43 -4.21
CA TYR A 88 -0.73 -6.10 -5.06
C TYR A 88 -1.14 -6.06 -6.54
N PHE A 89 -2.39 -6.40 -6.84
CA PHE A 89 -2.89 -6.51 -8.21
C PHE A 89 -2.79 -5.22 -9.05
N PRO A 90 -3.34 -4.06 -8.61
CA PRO A 90 -3.21 -2.81 -9.36
C PRO A 90 -1.75 -2.35 -9.41
N THR A 91 -0.96 -2.58 -8.35
CA THR A 91 0.47 -2.24 -8.36
C THR A 91 1.23 -3.04 -9.43
N GLN A 92 0.94 -4.33 -9.56
CA GLN A 92 1.57 -5.16 -10.60
C GLN A 92 1.10 -4.78 -12.01
N ALA A 93 -0.19 -4.46 -12.18
CA ALA A 93 -0.71 -3.99 -13.46
C ALA A 93 -0.02 -2.68 -13.90
N LEU A 94 0.17 -1.73 -12.98
CA LEU A 94 0.87 -0.47 -13.26
C LEU A 94 2.36 -0.66 -13.50
N ASN A 95 3.02 -1.53 -12.73
CA ASN A 95 4.40 -1.92 -12.99
C ASN A 95 4.54 -2.52 -14.39
N PHE A 96 3.62 -3.40 -14.79
CA PHE A 96 3.64 -3.98 -16.13
C PHE A 96 3.43 -2.92 -17.22
N ALA A 97 2.48 -2.01 -17.04
CA ALA A 97 2.16 -0.98 -18.02
C ALA A 97 3.26 0.09 -18.19
N PHE A 98 3.92 0.49 -17.09
CA PHE A 98 4.72 1.71 -17.09
C PHE A 98 6.21 1.53 -16.80
N LYS A 99 6.64 0.40 -16.23
CA LYS A 99 8.05 0.20 -15.82
C LYS A 99 9.03 0.34 -16.99
N ASP A 100 8.73 -0.29 -18.11
CA ASP A 100 9.61 -0.22 -19.28
C ASP A 100 9.56 1.15 -19.95
N THR A 101 8.42 1.82 -19.92
CA THR A 101 8.24 3.19 -20.43
C THR A 101 9.09 4.18 -19.62
N TYR A 102 9.01 4.15 -18.29
CA TYR A 102 9.81 5.04 -17.45
C TYR A 102 11.31 4.71 -17.51
N LYS A 103 11.68 3.43 -17.56
CA LYS A 103 13.09 3.05 -17.77
C LYS A 103 13.62 3.56 -19.10
N LYS A 104 12.87 3.41 -20.18
CA LYS A 104 13.27 3.95 -21.49
C LYS A 104 13.33 5.46 -21.48
N MET A 105 12.44 6.14 -20.78
CA MET A 105 12.43 7.61 -20.71
C MET A 105 13.65 8.17 -19.97
N PHE A 106 14.04 7.58 -18.84
CA PHE A 106 15.07 8.15 -17.95
C PHE A 106 16.44 7.47 -18.04
N LEU A 107 16.54 6.27 -18.63
CA LEU A 107 17.79 5.50 -18.72
C LEU A 107 18.20 5.19 -20.16
N ASN A 108 17.53 5.77 -21.17
CA ASN A 108 18.00 5.59 -22.55
C ASN A 108 19.41 6.14 -22.70
N ASN A 109 20.29 5.36 -23.33
CA ASN A 109 21.69 5.75 -23.61
C ASN A 109 22.54 6.07 -22.37
N VAL A 110 22.11 5.70 -21.16
CA VAL A 110 22.91 5.85 -19.95
C VAL A 110 23.65 4.55 -19.67
N ASP A 111 24.97 4.56 -19.89
CA ASP A 111 25.81 3.41 -19.55
C ASP A 111 26.08 3.37 -18.05
N LYS A 112 25.70 2.25 -17.42
CA LYS A 112 25.85 2.01 -15.98
C LYS A 112 27.32 2.09 -15.50
N LYS A 113 28.28 1.64 -16.32
CA LYS A 113 29.69 1.58 -15.96
C LYS A 113 30.41 2.88 -16.27
N ALA A 114 30.09 3.51 -17.40
CA ALA A 114 30.74 4.77 -17.78
C ALA A 114 30.13 5.99 -17.06
N GLN A 115 28.85 5.94 -16.66
CA GLN A 115 28.14 7.07 -16.07
C GLN A 115 27.31 6.67 -14.82
N PRO A 116 27.96 6.21 -13.73
CA PRO A 116 27.27 5.67 -12.56
C PRO A 116 26.33 6.68 -11.87
N ILE A 117 26.71 7.96 -11.80
CA ILE A 117 25.88 9.02 -11.18
C ILE A 117 24.65 9.33 -12.03
N ARG A 118 24.79 9.41 -13.36
CA ARG A 118 23.64 9.60 -14.26
C ARG A 118 22.73 8.39 -14.26
N PHE A 119 23.28 7.19 -14.19
CA PHE A 119 22.50 5.96 -14.05
C PHE A 119 21.72 5.95 -12.74
N MET A 120 22.34 6.36 -11.63
CA MET A 120 21.66 6.47 -10.34
C MET A 120 20.53 7.51 -10.39
N ALA A 121 20.79 8.71 -10.93
CA ALA A 121 19.79 9.76 -11.08
C ALA A 121 18.62 9.33 -11.98
N GLY A 122 18.90 8.67 -13.12
CA GLY A 122 17.87 8.16 -14.02
C GLY A 122 17.02 7.05 -13.39
N ASN A 123 17.62 6.17 -12.58
CA ASN A 123 16.85 5.15 -11.84
C ASN A 123 15.99 5.79 -10.74
N LEU A 124 16.50 6.81 -10.04
CA LEU A 124 15.73 7.55 -9.05
C LEU A 124 14.54 8.26 -9.70
N ALA A 125 14.77 8.95 -10.83
CA ALA A 125 13.71 9.62 -11.59
C ALA A 125 12.68 8.63 -12.13
N SER A 126 13.12 7.51 -12.71
CA SER A 126 12.23 6.44 -13.17
C SER A 126 11.43 5.82 -12.03
N GLY A 127 12.06 5.59 -10.88
CA GLY A 127 11.40 5.03 -9.70
C GLY A 127 10.40 6.01 -9.09
N GLY A 128 10.76 7.28 -9.00
CA GLY A 128 9.90 8.36 -8.50
C GLY A 128 8.67 8.56 -9.39
N ALA A 129 8.86 8.63 -10.71
CA ALA A 129 7.75 8.75 -11.67
C ALA A 129 6.82 7.53 -11.65
N ALA A 130 7.39 6.32 -11.65
CA ALA A 130 6.61 5.09 -11.52
C ALA A 130 5.86 5.01 -10.19
N GLY A 131 6.49 5.46 -9.10
CA GLY A 131 5.89 5.53 -7.78
C GLY A 131 4.74 6.53 -7.71
N ALA A 132 4.92 7.74 -8.26
CA ALA A 132 3.87 8.76 -8.33
C ALA A 132 2.65 8.28 -9.12
N THR A 133 2.86 7.70 -10.31
CA THR A 133 1.76 7.12 -11.10
C THR A 133 1.09 5.97 -10.36
N SER A 134 1.87 5.10 -9.70
CA SER A 134 1.29 4.01 -8.89
C SER A 134 0.43 4.55 -7.75
N LEU A 135 0.92 5.57 -7.05
CA LEU A 135 0.19 6.24 -5.98
C LEU A 135 -1.13 6.79 -6.51
N CYS A 136 -1.19 7.47 -7.65
CA CYS A 136 -2.45 8.00 -8.19
C CYS A 136 -3.62 6.98 -8.23
N PHE A 137 -3.33 5.71 -8.48
CA PHE A 137 -4.35 4.65 -8.51
C PHE A 137 -4.49 3.89 -7.20
N VAL A 138 -3.36 3.63 -6.53
CA VAL A 138 -3.30 2.75 -5.36
C VAL A 138 -3.59 3.51 -4.06
N TYR A 139 -3.52 4.84 -4.07
CA TYR A 139 -3.68 5.68 -2.89
C TYR A 139 -4.95 5.43 -2.09
N PRO A 140 -6.15 5.31 -2.71
CA PRO A 140 -7.38 5.06 -1.95
C PRO A 140 -7.31 3.76 -1.14
N LEU A 141 -6.63 2.73 -1.66
CA LEU A 141 -6.43 1.47 -0.94
C LEU A 141 -5.51 1.65 0.27
N ASP A 142 -4.41 2.40 0.11
CA ASP A 142 -3.47 2.70 1.21
C ASP A 142 -4.13 3.56 2.30
N PHE A 143 -4.96 4.52 1.89
CA PHE A 143 -5.77 5.34 2.77
C PHE A 143 -6.71 4.47 3.61
N ALA A 144 -7.54 3.65 2.95
CA ALA A 144 -8.51 2.82 3.65
C ALA A 144 -7.84 1.75 4.52
N ARG A 145 -6.69 1.19 4.09
CA ARG A 145 -5.86 0.30 4.92
C ARG A 145 -5.49 0.96 6.24
N THR A 146 -5.01 2.21 6.19
CA THR A 146 -4.54 2.95 7.36
C THR A 146 -5.70 3.29 8.30
N ARG A 147 -6.81 3.79 7.78
CA ARG A 147 -8.02 4.09 8.57
C ARG A 147 -8.59 2.85 9.26
N LEU A 148 -8.67 1.73 8.54
CA LEU A 148 -9.16 0.47 9.12
C LEU A 148 -8.21 -0.10 10.17
N ALA A 149 -6.89 0.02 9.97
CA ALA A 149 -5.90 -0.45 10.93
C ALA A 149 -5.92 0.37 12.22
N ALA A 150 -6.13 1.69 12.10
CA ALA A 150 -6.24 2.64 13.21
C ALA A 150 -7.57 2.53 13.99
N ASP A 151 -8.61 1.95 13.40
CA ASP A 151 -9.92 1.79 14.05
C ASP A 151 -9.87 0.76 15.19
N VAL A 152 -9.92 1.27 16.42
CA VAL A 152 -9.96 0.51 17.67
C VAL A 152 -11.38 0.18 18.15
N GLY A 153 -12.44 0.55 17.41
CA GLY A 153 -13.83 0.30 17.78
C GLY A 153 -14.22 -1.19 17.82
N LYS A 154 -15.25 -1.52 18.59
CA LYS A 154 -15.82 -2.87 18.76
C LYS A 154 -17.31 -2.88 18.43
N GLY A 155 -17.75 -3.80 17.58
CA GLY A 155 -19.17 -3.91 17.20
C GLY A 155 -19.72 -2.60 16.63
N ALA A 156 -20.72 -2.01 17.29
CA ALA A 156 -21.39 -0.77 16.89
C ALA A 156 -20.51 0.50 17.03
N THR A 157 -19.42 0.46 17.83
CA THR A 157 -18.49 1.59 17.95
C THR A 157 -17.39 1.60 16.89
N ARG A 158 -17.45 0.67 15.91
CA ARG A 158 -16.53 0.65 14.76
C ARG A 158 -16.82 1.83 13.84
N GLU A 159 -15.76 2.54 13.46
CA GLU A 159 -15.85 3.65 12.54
C GLU A 159 -16.17 3.19 11.11
N PHE A 160 -15.61 2.03 10.71
CA PHE A 160 -15.80 1.41 9.40
C PHE A 160 -16.01 -0.11 9.50
N LYS A 161 -16.97 -0.64 8.72
CA LYS A 161 -17.27 -2.07 8.65
C LYS A 161 -16.25 -2.85 7.81
N GLY A 162 -15.60 -2.20 6.84
CA GLY A 162 -14.62 -2.82 5.95
C GLY A 162 -14.06 -1.85 4.91
N LEU A 163 -13.31 -2.38 3.95
CA LEU A 163 -12.63 -1.61 2.90
C LEU A 163 -13.60 -0.78 2.05
N ALA A 164 -14.63 -1.42 1.49
CA ALA A 164 -15.61 -0.75 0.64
C ALA A 164 -16.41 0.31 1.42
N ASP A 165 -16.82 -0.02 2.65
CA ASP A 165 -17.53 0.91 3.54
C ASP A 165 -16.68 2.15 3.86
N CYS A 166 -15.38 1.95 4.13
CA CYS A 166 -14.44 3.06 4.35
C CYS A 166 -14.32 3.96 3.13
N LEU A 167 -14.10 3.38 1.95
CA LEU A 167 -13.97 4.13 0.70
C LEU A 167 -15.25 4.92 0.38
N VAL A 168 -16.42 4.28 0.49
CA VAL A 168 -17.71 4.91 0.17
C VAL A 168 -18.06 6.00 1.18
N LYS A 169 -17.88 5.74 2.48
CA LYS A 169 -18.24 6.70 3.54
C LYS A 169 -17.39 7.99 3.43
N ILE A 170 -16.09 7.85 3.16
CA ILE A 170 -15.19 8.99 2.99
C ILE A 170 -15.44 9.71 1.67
N ALA A 171 -15.67 8.97 0.58
CA ALA A 171 -16.05 9.60 -0.69
C ALA A 171 -17.36 10.41 -0.59
N LYS A 172 -18.30 9.97 0.27
CA LYS A 172 -19.55 10.69 0.53
C LYS A 172 -19.39 11.89 1.47
N SER A 173 -18.50 11.82 2.48
CA SER A 173 -18.33 12.90 3.45
C SER A 173 -17.38 14.00 2.96
N ASP A 174 -16.23 13.61 2.40
CA ASP A 174 -15.10 14.49 2.09
C ASP A 174 -14.87 14.61 0.57
N GLY A 175 -15.72 13.95 -0.23
CA GLY A 175 -15.56 13.86 -1.67
C GLY A 175 -14.44 12.90 -2.11
N PRO A 176 -14.25 12.72 -3.43
CA PRO A 176 -13.18 11.86 -3.97
C PRO A 176 -11.78 12.38 -3.61
N ILE A 177 -11.60 13.68 -3.40
CA ILE A 177 -10.35 14.29 -2.92
C ILE A 177 -10.01 13.84 -1.49
N GLY A 178 -11.01 13.57 -0.65
CA GLY A 178 -10.81 13.06 0.72
C GLY A 178 -10.01 11.76 0.76
N LEU A 179 -10.17 10.89 -0.25
CA LEU A 179 -9.40 9.65 -0.38
C LEU A 179 -7.91 9.88 -0.64
N TYR A 180 -7.52 11.06 -1.12
CA TYR A 180 -6.14 11.47 -1.42
C TYR A 180 -5.56 12.44 -0.38
N ARG A 181 -6.29 12.76 0.69
CA ARG A 181 -5.93 13.85 1.60
C ARG A 181 -4.58 13.69 2.30
N TYR A 182 -4.17 12.46 2.61
CA TYR A 182 -2.83 12.21 3.18
C TYR A 182 -1.68 12.44 2.18
N ALA A 183 -1.93 12.52 0.86
CA ALA A 183 -0.92 12.83 -0.15
C ALA A 183 -0.69 14.34 -0.27
N ILE A 184 -1.65 15.14 0.20
CA ILE A 184 -1.76 16.58 -0.07
C ILE A 184 -1.69 17.41 1.22
N SER A 185 -1.92 16.84 2.41
CA SER A 185 -1.87 17.61 3.67
C SER A 185 -1.33 16.83 4.87
N TYR A 186 -0.27 17.38 5.47
CA TYR A 186 0.36 16.97 6.73
C TYR A 186 -0.38 17.47 7.98
N HIS A 187 -1.69 17.72 7.91
CA HIS A 187 -2.44 18.24 9.06
C HIS A 187 -3.50 17.24 9.50
N LEU A 188 -3.19 16.64 10.65
CA LEU A 188 -4.03 15.84 11.51
C LEU A 188 -5.02 16.73 12.26
#